data_AF-A0A397XZN7-F1
#
_entry.id   AF-A0A397XZN7-F1
#
_cell.length_a   1.000
_cell.length_b   1.000
_cell.length_c   1.000
_cell.angle_alpha   90.00
_cell.angle_beta   90.00
_cell.angle_gamma   90.00
#
_symmetry.space_group_name_H-M   'P 1'
#
loop_
_entity.id
_entity.type
_entity.pdbx_description
1 polymer ?
#
loop_
_entity_poly.entity_id
_entity_poly.type
_entity_poly.pdbx_seq_one_letter_code
_entity_poly.pdbx_strand_id
1 'polypeptide(L)'
;MSPKTRLAEMKEKAEASEKKKNADVKRRKVAAAKRRAAIKKKREAAKRSETTEKKRKRDSGLDVIPSQPQKSPTPTHAASEAENQQQPRVTSALPQRVERDDMTVDAARPAGFFFKSSDYGKGCKLSSRCHQHDFLKTIKKLEASEKSWFEDHPQFKHIFHMDCTPTRKVMGLWMLLLRTMHTGKGRQASFGVNGVPIRYSIREHSPPLCIGSMKFARKYFKGLQVAEADVLEKLQKMKFDGSGDRLRMAVLYFLARVLRGRSKGGYFIEYFILQAAEDLEFCTEFPWGRYTFDDCMKEIFHAQWVFPGFINPLEILAFECIPVLRDRFREHVQNCPDGCPRMCKWKFKRTGTTEFPLDMIYRTLGNTKVKAYNFF
;
A
#
# COMPACT_ATOMS: atom_id res chain seq x y z
N MET A 1 -61.39 12.60 -14.60
CA MET A 1 -60.75 13.54 -13.65
C MET A 1 -60.23 14.75 -14.41
N SER A 2 -60.54 15.96 -13.94
CA SER A 2 -60.12 17.21 -14.59
C SER A 2 -58.58 17.38 -14.52
N PRO A 3 -57.93 17.98 -15.54
CA PRO A 3 -56.49 18.29 -15.51
C PRO A 3 -56.04 19.06 -14.26
N LYS A 4 -56.91 19.91 -13.69
CA LYS A 4 -56.66 20.64 -12.44
C LYS A 4 -56.52 19.70 -11.23
N THR A 5 -57.29 18.63 -11.18
CA THR A 5 -57.26 17.64 -10.09
C THR A 5 -55.97 16.81 -10.11
N ARG A 6 -55.48 16.43 -11.30
CA ARG A 6 -54.22 15.68 -11.45
C ARG A 6 -52.99 16.50 -11.03
N LEU A 7 -52.98 17.80 -11.33
CA LEU A 7 -51.88 18.67 -10.95
C LEU A 7 -51.79 18.89 -9.43
N ALA A 8 -52.93 18.93 -8.75
CA ALA A 8 -52.99 19.02 -7.29
C ALA A 8 -52.44 17.76 -6.62
N GLU A 9 -52.85 16.56 -7.08
CA GLU A 9 -52.34 15.29 -6.54
C GLU A 9 -50.82 15.10 -6.76
N MET A 10 -50.29 15.58 -7.90
CA MET A 10 -48.84 15.51 -8.17
C MET A 10 -48.04 16.41 -7.23
N LYS A 11 -48.55 17.62 -6.91
CA LYS A 11 -47.92 18.52 -5.94
C LYS A 11 -47.93 17.93 -4.54
N GLU A 12 -49.06 17.37 -4.12
CA GLU A 12 -49.20 16.75 -2.79
C GLU A 12 -48.26 15.54 -2.61
N LYS A 13 -48.14 14.69 -3.64
CA LYS A 13 -47.18 13.57 -3.65
C LYS A 13 -45.72 14.03 -3.62
N ALA A 14 -45.39 15.13 -4.29
CA ALA A 14 -44.05 15.70 -4.28
C ALA A 14 -43.68 16.24 -2.88
N GLU A 15 -44.59 16.99 -2.25
CA GLU A 15 -44.39 17.50 -0.89
C GLU A 15 -44.27 16.38 0.16
N ALA A 16 -45.08 15.32 0.04
CA ALA A 16 -44.99 14.16 0.91
C ALA A 16 -43.64 13.42 0.76
N SER A 17 -43.15 13.30 -0.47
CA SER A 17 -41.84 12.70 -0.78
C SER A 17 -40.68 13.51 -0.18
N GLU A 18 -40.76 14.84 -0.25
CA GLU A 18 -39.73 15.73 0.29
C GLU A 18 -39.71 15.75 1.82
N LYS A 19 -40.90 15.76 2.47
CA LYS A 19 -41.02 15.59 3.92
C LYS A 19 -40.42 14.26 4.39
N LYS A 20 -40.63 13.17 3.66
CA LYS A 20 -40.07 11.84 3.97
C LYS A 20 -38.54 11.82 3.83
N LYS A 21 -37.98 12.46 2.80
CA LYS A 21 -36.52 12.60 2.62
C LYS A 21 -35.89 13.40 3.76
N ASN A 22 -36.49 14.51 4.15
CA ASN A 22 -35.98 15.35 5.25
C ASN A 22 -36.02 14.63 6.61
N ALA A 23 -37.07 13.84 6.87
CA ALA A 23 -37.15 13.01 8.06
C ALA A 23 -36.05 11.92 8.11
N ASP A 24 -35.75 11.26 6.99
CA ASP A 24 -34.68 10.25 6.91
C ASP A 24 -33.29 10.87 7.12
N VAL A 25 -33.04 12.05 6.54
CA VAL A 25 -31.79 12.79 6.76
C VAL A 25 -31.61 13.16 8.24
N LYS A 26 -32.69 13.61 8.91
CA LYS A 26 -32.67 13.93 10.35
C LYS A 26 -32.38 12.68 11.19
N ARG A 27 -33.00 11.54 10.88
CA ARG A 27 -32.74 10.25 11.56
C ARG A 27 -31.29 9.79 11.38
N ARG A 28 -30.73 9.89 10.16
CA ARG A 28 -29.33 9.53 9.88
C ARG A 28 -28.34 10.43 10.64
N LYS A 29 -28.60 11.73 10.74
CA LYS A 29 -27.77 12.67 11.54
C LYS A 29 -27.76 12.30 13.03
N VAL A 30 -28.92 11.96 13.61
CA VAL A 30 -29.02 11.53 15.01
C VAL A 30 -28.30 10.21 15.24
N ALA A 31 -28.44 9.24 14.34
CA ALA A 31 -27.74 7.96 14.43
C ALA A 31 -26.21 8.12 14.33
N ALA A 32 -25.73 9.02 13.47
CA ALA A 32 -24.32 9.35 13.35
C ALA A 32 -23.76 9.99 14.63
N ALA A 33 -24.51 10.90 15.26
CA ALA A 33 -24.13 11.50 16.53
C ALA A 33 -24.03 10.46 17.66
N LYS A 34 -25.01 9.55 17.79
CA LYS A 34 -24.97 8.45 18.77
C LYS A 34 -23.75 7.53 18.56
N ARG A 35 -23.41 7.20 17.30
CA ARG A 35 -22.21 6.40 16.98
C ARG A 35 -20.92 7.11 17.38
N ARG A 36 -20.80 8.42 17.13
CA ARG A 36 -19.63 9.22 17.54
C ARG A 36 -19.47 9.23 19.07
N ALA A 37 -20.57 9.40 19.81
CA ALA A 37 -20.55 9.35 21.28
C ALA A 37 -20.11 7.98 21.82
N ALA A 38 -20.60 6.88 21.23
CA ALA A 38 -20.20 5.53 21.62
C ALA A 38 -18.70 5.25 21.36
N ILE A 39 -18.16 5.75 20.23
CA ILE A 39 -16.73 5.63 19.91
C ILE A 39 -15.88 6.43 20.90
N LYS A 40 -16.31 7.65 21.27
CA LYS A 40 -15.62 8.47 22.28
C LYS A 40 -15.57 7.75 23.63
N LYS A 41 -16.70 7.20 24.09
CA LYS A 41 -16.79 6.44 25.35
C LYS A 41 -15.89 5.20 25.35
N LYS A 42 -15.80 4.47 24.22
CA LYS A 42 -14.89 3.31 24.09
C LYS A 42 -13.40 3.72 24.14
N ARG A 43 -13.03 4.85 23.52
CA ARG A 43 -11.66 5.37 23.57
C ARG A 43 -11.26 5.80 24.98
N GLU A 44 -12.17 6.45 25.71
CA GLU A 44 -11.92 6.84 27.10
C GLU A 44 -11.78 5.62 28.03
N ALA A 45 -12.59 4.58 27.82
CA ALA A 45 -12.45 3.32 28.56
C ALA A 45 -11.12 2.61 28.29
N ALA A 46 -10.67 2.57 27.03
CA ALA A 46 -9.38 1.97 26.65
C ALA A 46 -8.18 2.73 27.26
N LYS A 47 -8.23 4.07 27.30
CA LYS A 47 -7.20 4.87 27.97
C LYS A 47 -7.13 4.60 29.47
N ARG A 48 -8.29 4.40 30.13
CA ARG A 48 -8.34 4.05 31.55
C ARG A 48 -7.73 2.67 31.81
N SER A 49 -8.06 1.65 31.01
CA SER A 49 -7.49 0.30 31.18
C SER A 49 -5.98 0.26 30.95
N GLU A 50 -5.46 1.01 29.97
CA GLU A 50 -4.03 1.08 29.68
C GLU A 50 -3.25 1.77 30.83
N THR A 51 -3.88 2.75 31.48
CA THR A 51 -3.31 3.43 32.66
C THR A 51 -3.30 2.51 33.89
N THR A 52 -4.35 1.70 34.07
CA THR A 52 -4.42 0.69 35.15
C THR A 52 -3.41 -0.43 34.95
N GLU A 53 -3.16 -0.86 33.70
CA GLU A 53 -2.16 -1.89 33.40
C GLU A 53 -0.71 -1.38 33.56
N LYS A 54 -0.42 -0.13 33.16
CA LYS A 54 0.87 0.50 33.43
C LYS A 54 1.16 0.65 34.94
N LYS A 55 0.13 0.94 35.74
CA LYS A 55 0.26 1.00 37.21
C LYS A 55 0.56 -0.38 37.80
N ARG A 56 -0.15 -1.44 37.35
CA ARG A 56 0.13 -2.83 37.77
C ARG A 56 1.51 -3.34 37.37
N LYS A 57 2.05 -2.92 36.23
CA LYS A 57 3.42 -3.29 35.79
C LYS A 57 4.52 -2.58 36.60
N ARG A 58 4.28 -1.35 37.06
CA ARG A 58 5.20 -0.67 38.00
C ARG A 58 5.20 -1.32 39.39
N ASP A 59 4.03 -1.74 39.87
CA ASP A 59 3.91 -2.35 41.20
C ASP A 59 4.42 -3.81 41.26
N SER A 60 4.76 -4.43 40.11
CA SER A 60 5.23 -5.83 40.01
C SER A 60 6.72 -6.01 39.70
N GLY A 61 7.51 -4.92 39.65
CA GLY A 61 8.98 -4.99 39.74
C GLY A 61 9.73 -5.79 38.66
N LEU A 62 9.20 -5.92 37.44
CA LEU A 62 9.87 -6.61 36.33
C LEU A 62 10.34 -5.61 35.26
N ASP A 63 11.47 -4.95 35.50
CA ASP A 63 12.19 -4.18 34.49
C ASP A 63 13.41 -4.97 33.99
N VAL A 64 13.35 -5.41 32.73
CA VAL A 64 14.51 -5.93 31.98
C VAL A 64 15.22 -4.75 31.34
N ILE A 65 16.43 -4.47 31.81
CA ILE A 65 17.34 -3.43 31.31
C ILE A 65 17.90 -3.84 29.94
N PRO A 66 17.88 -2.97 28.90
CA PRO A 66 18.62 -3.21 27.66
C PRO A 66 20.10 -2.82 27.83
N SER A 67 21.00 -3.78 27.61
CA SER A 67 22.46 -3.60 27.67
C SER A 67 22.97 -2.72 26.52
N GLN A 68 23.70 -1.64 26.86
CA GLN A 68 24.59 -0.92 25.95
C GLN A 68 26.01 -1.54 25.97
N PRO A 69 26.79 -1.40 24.88
CA PRO A 69 28.07 -2.07 24.70
C PRO A 69 29.21 -1.41 25.49
N GLN A 70 29.98 -2.21 26.21
CA GLN A 70 31.13 -1.77 26.99
C GLN A 70 32.31 -1.38 26.08
N LYS A 71 32.85 -0.17 26.31
CA LYS A 71 34.18 0.25 25.88
C LYS A 71 35.22 -0.37 26.82
N SER A 72 36.20 -1.06 26.26
CA SER A 72 37.39 -1.52 26.97
C SER A 72 38.38 -0.36 27.23
N PRO A 73 39.03 -0.29 28.40
CA PRO A 73 40.14 0.62 28.66
C PRO A 73 41.52 -0.04 28.46
N THR A 74 42.54 0.78 28.18
CA THR A 74 43.99 0.48 28.25
C THR A 74 44.64 1.65 29.04
N PRO A 75 45.90 1.61 29.55
CA PRO A 75 46.94 0.56 29.64
C PRO A 75 47.42 0.35 31.12
N THR A 76 48.42 -0.46 31.49
CA THR A 76 49.85 -0.08 31.62
C THR A 76 50.75 -1.25 32.10
N HIS A 77 52.02 -1.30 31.61
CA HIS A 77 53.28 -1.90 32.11
C HIS A 77 53.38 -3.44 32.34
N ALA A 78 54.48 -4.17 32.07
CA ALA A 78 55.84 -3.92 31.56
C ALA A 78 56.57 -5.27 31.27
N ALA A 79 57.66 -5.21 30.47
CA ALA A 79 58.81 -6.15 30.32
C ALA A 79 58.51 -7.56 29.73
N SER A 80 59.36 -8.24 28.94
CA SER A 80 60.72 -8.04 28.39
C SER A 80 61.01 -9.12 27.32
N GLU A 81 61.97 -8.88 26.43
CA GLU A 81 62.81 -9.86 25.67
C GLU A 81 62.13 -10.72 24.57
N ALA A 82 62.73 -11.07 23.42
CA ALA A 82 63.93 -10.72 22.66
C ALA A 82 63.79 -11.35 21.24
N GLU A 83 64.44 -10.76 20.23
CA GLU A 83 65.03 -11.37 19.01
C GLU A 83 64.19 -12.28 18.07
N ASN A 84 64.33 -12.37 16.74
CA ASN A 84 65.07 -11.71 15.65
C ASN A 84 64.62 -12.41 14.33
N GLN A 85 64.85 -11.77 13.17
CA GLN A 85 65.08 -12.34 11.82
C GLN A 85 63.97 -12.43 10.73
N GLN A 86 64.17 -11.53 9.74
CA GLN A 86 64.19 -11.70 8.27
C GLN A 86 62.89 -11.70 7.40
N GLN A 87 62.82 -10.65 6.56
CA GLN A 87 62.07 -10.44 5.29
C GLN A 87 62.71 -11.22 4.11
N PRO A 88 62.35 -11.05 2.79
CA PRO A 88 61.10 -10.66 2.07
C PRO A 88 60.78 -11.57 0.83
N ARG A 89 59.55 -11.55 0.24
CA ARG A 89 59.33 -11.49 -1.24
C ARG A 89 57.86 -11.48 -1.72
N VAL A 90 57.47 -10.35 -2.33
CA VAL A 90 56.96 -10.15 -3.72
C VAL A 90 55.82 -11.04 -4.29
N THR A 91 54.72 -10.36 -4.65
CA THR A 91 53.70 -10.56 -5.73
C THR A 91 52.76 -11.76 -5.71
N SER A 92 51.45 -11.50 -5.70
CA SER A 92 50.67 -11.23 -6.93
C SER A 92 49.19 -10.94 -6.58
N ALA A 93 48.60 -10.00 -7.29
CA ALA A 93 47.21 -9.64 -7.18
C ALA A 93 46.35 -10.58 -8.04
N LEU A 94 45.29 -11.16 -7.47
CA LEU A 94 44.11 -11.62 -8.22
C LEU A 94 42.84 -11.34 -7.40
N PRO A 95 41.70 -11.10 -8.10
CA PRO A 95 40.57 -10.35 -7.59
C PRO A 95 39.72 -11.18 -6.61
N GLN A 96 39.30 -10.54 -5.52
CA GLN A 96 38.30 -11.11 -4.61
C GLN A 96 37.05 -11.48 -5.40
N ARG A 97 36.80 -12.79 -5.49
CA ARG A 97 35.51 -13.35 -5.87
C ARG A 97 34.45 -12.72 -4.98
N VAL A 98 33.49 -12.03 -5.58
CA VAL A 98 32.21 -11.75 -4.94
C VAL A 98 31.58 -13.11 -4.66
N GLU A 99 31.56 -13.50 -3.40
CA GLU A 99 30.83 -14.69 -2.94
C GLU A 99 29.37 -14.51 -3.33
N ARG A 100 28.96 -15.30 -4.31
CA ARG A 100 27.58 -15.51 -4.67
C ARG A 100 27.01 -16.42 -3.59
N ASP A 101 26.43 -15.82 -2.55
CA ASP A 101 25.64 -16.54 -1.55
C ASP A 101 24.47 -17.25 -2.26
N ASP A 102 24.71 -18.49 -2.65
CA ASP A 102 23.70 -19.45 -3.06
C ASP A 102 22.91 -19.88 -1.81
N MET A 103 21.94 -19.05 -1.43
CA MET A 103 21.04 -19.36 -0.34
C MET A 103 19.96 -20.34 -0.82
N THR A 104 20.26 -21.63 -0.76
CA THR A 104 19.25 -22.65 -0.47
C THR A 104 18.64 -22.32 0.89
N VAL A 105 17.58 -21.50 0.88
CA VAL A 105 16.89 -21.06 2.10
C VAL A 105 16.13 -22.25 2.67
N ASP A 106 16.63 -22.81 3.77
CA ASP A 106 15.84 -23.67 4.64
C ASP A 106 14.53 -22.96 4.99
N ALA A 107 13.42 -23.63 4.68
CA ALA A 107 12.09 -23.17 5.02
C ALA A 107 11.93 -23.23 6.54
N ALA A 108 12.37 -22.18 7.24
CA ALA A 108 12.15 -22.03 8.67
C ALA A 108 10.67 -22.28 8.95
N ARG A 109 10.37 -23.26 9.83
CA ARG A 109 8.99 -23.55 10.25
C ARG A 109 8.37 -22.25 10.77
N PRO A 110 7.15 -21.89 10.34
CA PRO A 110 6.48 -20.70 10.84
C PRO A 110 6.38 -20.78 12.37
N ALA A 111 6.68 -19.67 13.06
CA ALA A 111 6.42 -19.56 14.51
C ALA A 111 4.91 -19.63 14.84
N GLY A 112 4.06 -19.51 13.82
CA GLY A 112 2.60 -19.57 13.87
C GLY A 112 1.98 -18.83 12.69
N PHE A 113 0.65 -18.84 12.60
CA PHE A 113 -0.11 -18.00 11.67
C PHE A 113 -0.74 -16.82 12.43
N PHE A 114 -0.92 -15.68 11.75
CA PHE A 114 -1.62 -14.52 12.32
C PHE A 114 -3.08 -14.81 12.68
N PHE A 115 -3.71 -15.74 11.96
CA PHE A 115 -5.11 -16.11 12.13
C PHE A 115 -5.27 -17.44 12.87
N LYS A 116 -6.27 -17.49 13.76
CA LYS A 116 -6.71 -18.75 14.37
C LYS A 116 -7.70 -19.45 13.45
N SER A 117 -7.87 -20.77 13.61
CA SER A 117 -8.85 -21.56 12.83
C SER A 117 -10.27 -20.95 12.86
N SER A 118 -10.65 -20.27 13.94
CA SER A 118 -11.94 -19.60 14.11
C SER A 118 -12.15 -18.35 13.25
N ASP A 119 -11.09 -17.80 12.66
CA ASP A 119 -11.16 -16.56 11.89
C ASP A 119 -11.38 -16.80 10.38
N TYR A 120 -11.17 -18.03 9.91
CA TYR A 120 -11.34 -18.41 8.50
C TYR A 120 -12.81 -18.33 8.02
N GLY A 121 -13.77 -18.34 8.94
CA GLY A 121 -15.20 -18.16 8.65
C GLY A 121 -15.71 -16.71 8.74
N LYS A 122 -14.87 -15.76 9.18
CA LYS A 122 -15.28 -14.37 9.36
C LYS A 122 -15.09 -13.59 8.05
N GLY A 123 -16.16 -12.96 7.58
CA GLY A 123 -16.07 -12.03 6.45
C GLY A 123 -15.15 -10.85 6.79
N CYS A 124 -14.19 -10.56 5.91
CA CYS A 124 -13.31 -9.41 6.04
C CYS A 124 -13.62 -8.36 4.97
N LYS A 125 -13.69 -7.09 5.39
CA LYS A 125 -13.80 -5.97 4.46
C LYS A 125 -12.40 -5.47 4.10
N LEU A 126 -11.75 -6.18 3.20
CA LEU A 126 -10.52 -5.73 2.57
C LEU A 126 -10.82 -4.50 1.71
N SER A 127 -10.05 -3.44 1.89
CA SER A 127 -10.19 -2.21 1.10
C SER A 127 -8.84 -1.59 0.79
N SER A 128 -8.79 -0.86 -0.32
CA SER A 128 -7.63 -0.09 -0.73
C SER A 128 -8.06 1.32 -1.05
N ARG A 129 -7.09 2.22 -0.97
CA ARG A 129 -7.18 3.62 -1.37
C ARG A 129 -6.47 3.90 -2.68
N CYS A 130 -6.04 2.86 -3.40
CA CYS A 130 -5.61 2.98 -4.79
C CYS A 130 -6.84 3.19 -5.67
N HIS A 131 -6.96 4.36 -6.26
CA HIS A 131 -8.06 4.71 -7.15
C HIS A 131 -7.56 5.01 -8.57
N GLN A 132 -6.76 4.09 -9.10
CA GLN A 132 -6.18 4.14 -10.44
C GLN A 132 -7.23 4.39 -11.53
N HIS A 133 -8.34 3.66 -11.53
CA HIS A 133 -9.38 3.80 -12.56
C HIS A 133 -10.00 5.21 -12.60
N ASP A 134 -10.21 5.82 -11.42
CA ASP A 134 -10.76 7.19 -11.33
C ASP A 134 -9.74 8.22 -11.82
N PHE A 135 -8.47 8.00 -11.49
CA PHE A 135 -7.37 8.82 -11.98
C PHE A 135 -7.25 8.74 -13.51
N LEU A 136 -7.25 7.54 -14.09
CA LEU A 136 -7.21 7.32 -15.53
C LEU A 136 -8.38 8.01 -16.25
N LYS A 137 -9.58 8.06 -15.65
CA LYS A 137 -10.70 8.84 -16.20
C LYS A 137 -10.45 10.34 -16.17
N THR A 138 -9.81 10.83 -15.12
CA THR A 138 -9.54 12.26 -14.91
C THR A 138 -8.52 12.77 -15.92
N ILE A 139 -7.43 12.05 -16.14
CA ILE A 139 -6.33 12.50 -17.00
C ILE A 139 -6.64 12.45 -18.49
N LYS A 140 -7.71 11.79 -18.94
CA LYS A 140 -8.15 11.81 -20.35
C LYS A 140 -8.37 13.23 -20.88
N LYS A 141 -8.62 14.20 -19.98
CA LYS A 141 -8.85 15.62 -20.31
C LYS A 141 -7.56 16.45 -20.41
N LEU A 142 -6.40 15.88 -20.09
CA LEU A 142 -5.11 16.57 -20.20
C LEU A 142 -4.60 16.61 -21.65
N GLU A 143 -3.63 17.48 -21.91
CA GLU A 143 -2.98 17.54 -23.22
C GLU A 143 -2.13 16.30 -23.47
N ALA A 144 -1.83 16.03 -24.74
CA ALA A 144 -1.01 14.88 -25.13
C ALA A 144 0.38 14.90 -24.47
N SER A 145 1.02 16.06 -24.38
CA SER A 145 2.33 16.21 -23.73
C SER A 145 2.27 15.86 -22.23
N GLU A 146 1.21 16.28 -21.53
CA GLU A 146 1.03 15.96 -20.12
C GLU A 146 0.71 14.48 -19.89
N LYS A 147 -0.04 13.86 -20.81
CA LYS A 147 -0.32 12.41 -20.77
C LYS A 147 0.95 11.60 -21.00
N SER A 148 1.75 11.99 -21.99
CA SER A 148 3.03 11.31 -22.31
C SER A 148 3.97 11.29 -21.11
N TRP A 149 3.97 12.33 -20.27
CA TRP A 149 4.74 12.33 -19.03
C TRP A 149 4.43 11.13 -18.14
N PHE A 150 3.16 10.72 -18.05
CA PHE A 150 2.73 9.56 -17.27
C PHE A 150 2.91 8.22 -18.02
N GLU A 151 2.55 8.20 -19.30
CA GLU A 151 2.57 7.00 -20.15
C GLU A 151 3.99 6.54 -20.45
N ASP A 152 4.96 7.46 -20.51
CA ASP A 152 6.36 7.16 -20.76
C ASP A 152 7.23 7.23 -19.49
N HIS A 153 6.65 7.63 -18.34
CA HIS A 153 7.38 7.78 -17.09
C HIS A 153 8.14 6.49 -16.72
N PRO A 154 9.45 6.54 -16.40
CA PRO A 154 10.25 5.35 -16.14
C PRO A 154 9.68 4.49 -15.01
N GLN A 155 9.10 5.12 -13.98
CA GLN A 155 8.50 4.42 -12.83
C GLN A 155 6.98 4.24 -12.89
N PHE A 156 6.25 5.08 -13.63
CA PHE A 156 4.78 5.12 -13.52
C PHE A 156 4.06 4.55 -14.73
N LYS A 157 4.72 4.44 -15.89
CA LYS A 157 4.14 3.92 -17.13
C LYS A 157 3.35 2.62 -16.94
N HIS A 158 3.84 1.74 -16.07
CA HIS A 158 3.20 0.46 -15.79
C HIS A 158 1.80 0.58 -15.19
N ILE A 159 1.52 1.66 -14.44
CA ILE A 159 0.20 1.95 -13.90
C ILE A 159 -0.79 2.34 -15.02
N PHE A 160 -0.29 2.82 -16.17
CA PHE A 160 -1.11 3.15 -17.34
C PHE A 160 -1.21 1.96 -18.30
N HIS A 161 -0.16 1.14 -18.40
CA HIS A 161 -0.13 -0.05 -19.26
C HIS A 161 -0.89 -1.25 -18.69
N MET A 162 -1.13 -1.28 -17.38
CA MET A 162 -1.94 -2.33 -16.76
C MET A 162 -3.43 -2.18 -17.09
N ASP A 163 -4.09 -3.30 -17.39
CA ASP A 163 -5.55 -3.36 -17.48
C ASP A 163 -6.16 -2.92 -16.13
N CYS A 164 -7.03 -1.93 -16.18
CA CYS A 164 -7.61 -1.30 -15.00
C CYS A 164 -9.13 -1.37 -15.04
N THR A 165 -9.72 -2.07 -14.08
CA THR A 165 -11.16 -2.21 -13.92
C THR A 165 -11.67 -1.38 -12.74
N PRO A 166 -12.93 -0.88 -12.77
CA PRO A 166 -13.52 -0.17 -11.64
C PRO A 166 -13.66 -1.04 -10.39
N THR A 167 -13.69 -2.36 -10.57
CA THR A 167 -13.86 -3.34 -9.49
C THR A 167 -12.54 -4.08 -9.29
N ARG A 168 -12.13 -4.28 -8.03
CA ARG A 168 -10.85 -4.87 -7.68
C ARG A 168 -11.00 -6.37 -7.42
N LYS A 169 -10.00 -7.18 -7.78
CA LYS A 169 -10.02 -8.64 -7.56
C LYS A 169 -9.22 -9.00 -6.31
N VAL A 170 -9.72 -8.57 -5.14
CA VAL A 170 -8.99 -8.64 -3.86
C VAL A 170 -9.02 -10.01 -3.16
N MET A 171 -9.87 -10.94 -3.62
CA MET A 171 -10.05 -12.21 -2.90
C MET A 171 -8.83 -13.13 -2.92
N GLY A 172 -7.99 -13.05 -3.97
CA GLY A 172 -6.69 -13.74 -3.99
C GLY A 172 -5.75 -13.20 -2.91
N LEU A 173 -5.70 -11.88 -2.73
CA LEU A 173 -4.97 -11.26 -1.63
C LEU A 173 -5.56 -11.67 -0.27
N TRP A 174 -6.89 -11.65 -0.12
CA TRP A 174 -7.52 -12.08 1.13
C TRP A 174 -7.17 -13.52 1.51
N MET A 175 -7.14 -14.43 0.54
CA MET A 175 -6.70 -15.81 0.73
C MET A 175 -5.27 -15.89 1.28
N LEU A 176 -4.35 -15.05 0.77
CA LEU A 176 -2.97 -14.96 1.24
C LEU A 176 -2.91 -14.39 2.65
N LEU A 177 -3.64 -13.30 2.93
CA LEU A 177 -3.64 -12.65 4.25
C LEU A 177 -4.06 -13.62 5.36
N LEU A 178 -5.09 -14.44 5.13
CA LEU A 178 -5.51 -15.52 6.04
C LEU A 178 -4.39 -16.53 6.36
N ARG A 179 -3.39 -16.64 5.49
CA ARG A 179 -2.25 -17.56 5.56
C ARG A 179 -0.95 -16.88 5.93
N THR A 180 -1.00 -15.64 6.40
CA THR A 180 0.20 -14.90 6.81
C THR A 180 0.86 -15.62 7.98
N MET A 181 2.14 -15.94 7.80
CA MET A 181 3.02 -16.57 8.78
C MET A 181 3.69 -15.50 9.64
N HIS A 182 3.84 -15.77 10.93
CA HIS A 182 4.69 -14.94 11.79
C HIS A 182 6.16 -15.28 11.50
N THR A 183 6.80 -14.43 10.71
CA THR A 183 8.24 -14.46 10.51
C THR A 183 8.81 -13.27 11.27
N GLY A 184 9.77 -13.46 12.18
CA GLY A 184 10.44 -12.35 12.90
C GLY A 184 11.20 -11.35 12.01
N LYS A 185 11.04 -11.44 10.68
CA LYS A 185 11.64 -10.60 9.66
C LYS A 185 10.66 -9.48 9.26
N GLY A 186 10.84 -8.29 9.81
CA GLY A 186 9.95 -7.13 9.57
C GLY A 186 9.97 -6.52 8.16
N ARG A 187 10.77 -7.06 7.22
CA ARG A 187 10.84 -6.60 5.81
C ARG A 187 10.35 -7.62 4.79
N GLN A 188 9.76 -8.73 5.25
CA GLN A 188 9.24 -9.79 4.39
C GLN A 188 7.96 -10.39 4.98
N ALA A 189 6.93 -10.52 4.15
CA ALA A 189 5.74 -11.30 4.50
C ALA A 189 5.87 -12.68 3.87
N SER A 190 5.51 -13.72 4.63
CA SER A 190 5.43 -15.09 4.13
C SER A 190 4.00 -15.61 4.29
N PHE A 191 3.48 -16.25 3.26
CA PHE A 191 2.13 -16.81 3.24
C PHE A 191 2.19 -18.32 3.02
N GLY A 192 1.70 -19.11 3.97
CA GLY A 192 1.74 -20.57 3.89
C GLY A 192 0.59 -21.12 3.04
N VAL A 193 0.86 -21.56 1.81
CA VAL A 193 -0.16 -22.11 0.90
C VAL A 193 0.19 -23.56 0.55
N ASN A 194 -0.68 -24.50 0.91
CA ASN A 194 -0.49 -25.94 0.67
C ASN A 194 0.90 -26.45 1.09
N GLY A 195 1.38 -26.00 2.26
CA GLY A 195 2.69 -26.35 2.82
C GLY A 195 3.89 -25.60 2.21
N VAL A 196 3.68 -24.75 1.21
CA VAL A 196 4.75 -23.97 0.56
C VAL A 196 4.64 -22.48 0.92
N PRO A 197 5.71 -21.84 1.41
CA PRO A 197 5.70 -20.41 1.69
C PRO A 197 5.81 -19.59 0.39
N ILE A 198 4.86 -18.68 0.19
CA ILE A 198 4.95 -17.59 -0.80
C ILE A 198 5.56 -16.39 -0.11
N ARG A 199 6.63 -15.82 -0.67
CA ARG A 199 7.32 -14.67 -0.07
C ARG A 199 6.99 -13.38 -0.81
N TYR A 200 6.64 -12.35 -0.05
CA TYR A 200 6.53 -10.97 -0.51
C TYR A 200 7.60 -10.14 0.18
N SER A 201 8.61 -9.73 -0.58
CA SER A 201 9.78 -9.00 -0.09
C SER A 201 10.38 -8.19 -1.22
N ILE A 202 10.85 -6.98 -0.94
CA ILE A 202 11.64 -6.18 -1.89
C ILE A 202 13.13 -6.30 -1.56
N ARG A 203 13.95 -6.57 -2.59
CA ARG A 203 15.41 -6.49 -2.50
C ARG A 203 15.83 -5.20 -3.19
N GLU A 204 16.00 -4.13 -2.43
CA GLU A 204 16.72 -2.91 -2.85
C GLU A 204 16.72 -1.84 -1.73
N HIS A 205 17.75 -1.01 -1.74
CA HIS A 205 18.02 0.10 -0.80
C HIS A 205 17.92 1.45 -1.53
N SER A 206 17.25 2.42 -0.91
CA SER A 206 17.83 3.73 -0.55
C SER A 206 16.89 4.44 0.43
N PRO A 207 17.37 5.04 1.54
CA PRO A 207 16.55 5.92 2.39
C PRO A 207 16.14 7.19 1.63
N PRO A 208 15.02 7.84 2.03
CA PRO A 208 14.54 9.04 1.33
C PRO A 208 15.53 10.19 1.47
N LEU A 209 15.97 10.75 0.34
CA LEU A 209 16.46 12.12 0.25
C LEU A 209 15.23 13.02 0.09
N CYS A 210 15.01 13.95 1.03
CA CYS A 210 13.95 14.97 0.93
C CYS A 210 14.59 16.34 0.80
N ILE A 211 14.58 16.96 -0.38
CA ILE A 211 14.74 18.42 -0.51
C ILE A 211 13.89 18.97 -1.68
N GLY A 212 12.61 18.59 -1.74
CA GLY A 212 11.64 19.30 -2.59
C GLY A 212 11.17 20.60 -1.91
N SER A 213 11.01 21.68 -2.68
CA SER A 213 10.44 22.92 -2.17
C SER A 213 8.93 22.79 -1.89
N MET A 214 8.35 23.80 -1.23
CA MET A 214 6.89 23.91 -1.01
C MET A 214 6.28 25.08 -1.79
N LYS A 215 7.00 25.65 -2.76
CA LYS A 215 6.60 26.88 -3.47
C LYS A 215 5.34 26.64 -4.29
N PHE A 216 5.28 25.55 -5.06
CA PHE A 216 4.13 25.11 -5.84
C PHE A 216 2.90 24.90 -4.96
N ALA A 217 3.02 24.14 -3.86
CA ALA A 217 1.90 23.91 -2.95
C ALA A 217 1.39 25.22 -2.32
N ARG A 218 2.30 26.12 -1.89
CA ARG A 218 1.94 27.43 -1.34
C ARG A 218 1.34 28.38 -2.37
N LYS A 219 1.73 28.27 -3.65
CA LYS A 219 1.17 29.06 -4.76
C LYS A 219 -0.32 28.78 -4.96
N TYR A 220 -0.74 27.52 -4.80
CA TYR A 220 -2.09 27.10 -5.16
C TYR A 220 -3.03 26.82 -4.00
N PHE A 221 -2.51 26.55 -2.80
CA PHE A 221 -3.31 26.23 -1.62
C PHE A 221 -3.09 27.22 -0.48
N LYS A 222 -4.19 27.61 0.19
CA LYS A 222 -4.15 28.45 1.38
C LYS A 222 -3.68 27.62 2.58
N GLY A 223 -2.37 27.43 2.68
CA GLY A 223 -1.73 26.59 3.68
C GLY A 223 -1.42 25.18 3.17
N LEU A 224 -0.85 24.34 4.05
CA LEU A 224 -0.33 23.01 3.68
C LEU A 224 -1.24 21.86 4.15
N GLN A 225 -2.40 22.21 4.70
CA GLN A 225 -3.48 21.27 5.00
C GLN A 225 -4.33 21.04 3.75
N VAL A 226 -3.75 20.35 2.77
CA VAL A 226 -4.38 20.14 1.44
C VAL A 226 -5.11 18.80 1.40
N ALA A 227 -6.38 18.81 0.99
CA ALA A 227 -7.14 17.59 0.74
C ALA A 227 -7.01 17.08 -0.70
N GLU A 228 -7.14 15.76 -0.91
CA GLU A 228 -7.20 15.17 -2.26
C GLU A 228 -8.29 15.82 -3.11
N ALA A 229 -9.44 16.12 -2.49
CA ALA A 229 -10.55 16.81 -3.14
C ALA A 229 -10.18 18.23 -3.60
N ASP A 230 -9.39 18.97 -2.79
CA ASP A 230 -8.94 20.31 -3.13
C ASP A 230 -8.01 20.29 -4.35
N VAL A 231 -7.12 19.28 -4.42
CA VAL A 231 -6.25 19.07 -5.59
C VAL A 231 -7.06 18.75 -6.84
N LEU A 232 -8.05 17.86 -6.74
CA LEU A 232 -8.92 17.52 -7.87
C LEU A 232 -9.71 18.73 -8.37
N GLU A 233 -10.32 19.49 -7.45
CA GLU A 233 -11.07 20.70 -7.79
C GLU A 233 -10.16 21.72 -8.48
N LYS A 234 -8.93 21.90 -7.98
CA LYS A 234 -7.97 22.80 -8.57
C LYS A 234 -7.53 22.34 -9.96
N LEU A 235 -7.18 21.07 -10.12
CA LEU A 235 -6.79 20.47 -11.39
C LEU A 235 -7.86 20.66 -12.47
N GLN A 236 -9.13 20.46 -12.11
CA GLN A 236 -10.26 20.63 -13.03
C GLN A 236 -10.47 22.08 -13.50
N LYS A 237 -10.02 23.07 -12.71
CA LYS A 237 -10.11 24.50 -13.06
C LYS A 237 -8.91 24.99 -13.89
N MET A 238 -7.81 24.24 -13.93
CA MET A 238 -6.59 24.64 -14.64
C MET A 238 -6.71 24.41 -16.15
N LYS A 239 -6.37 25.43 -16.92
CA LYS A 239 -6.18 25.33 -18.37
C LYS A 239 -4.72 24.99 -18.67
N PHE A 240 -4.48 24.44 -19.84
CA PHE A 240 -3.13 24.28 -20.34
C PHE A 240 -2.57 25.65 -20.70
N ASP A 241 -1.42 26.02 -20.13
CA ASP A 241 -0.74 27.30 -20.36
C ASP A 241 0.75 27.13 -20.67
N GLY A 242 1.23 25.89 -20.83
CA GLY A 242 2.65 25.59 -21.08
C GLY A 242 3.59 25.74 -19.88
N SER A 243 3.12 26.20 -18.71
CA SER A 243 3.97 26.41 -17.52
C SER A 243 4.45 25.13 -16.83
N GLY A 244 3.82 24.00 -17.15
CA GLY A 244 4.00 22.73 -16.45
C GLY A 244 3.25 22.64 -15.12
N ASP A 245 2.60 23.70 -14.64
CA ASP A 245 1.93 23.68 -13.34
C ASP A 245 0.68 22.79 -13.33
N ARG A 246 -0.04 22.71 -14.46
CA ARG A 246 -1.16 21.77 -14.59
C ARG A 246 -0.67 20.32 -14.51
N LEU A 247 0.49 20.02 -15.10
CA LEU A 247 1.14 18.71 -14.98
C LEU A 247 1.55 18.43 -13.53
N ARG A 248 2.24 19.36 -12.84
CA ARG A 248 2.58 19.21 -11.41
C ARG A 248 1.34 18.97 -10.55
N MET A 249 0.23 19.66 -10.84
CA MET A 249 -1.05 19.44 -10.15
C MET A 249 -1.63 18.04 -10.43
N ALA A 250 -1.52 17.56 -11.67
CA ALA A 250 -1.92 16.20 -12.05
C ALA A 250 -1.05 15.14 -11.36
N VAL A 251 0.27 15.37 -11.24
CA VAL A 251 1.20 14.50 -10.52
C VAL A 251 0.88 14.49 -9.03
N LEU A 252 0.61 15.65 -8.41
CA LEU A 252 0.16 15.70 -7.02
C LEU A 252 -1.13 14.89 -6.81
N TYR A 253 -2.10 15.03 -7.72
CA TYR A 253 -3.34 14.25 -7.68
C TYR A 253 -3.05 12.75 -7.82
N PHE A 254 -2.18 12.36 -8.75
CA PHE A 254 -1.76 10.97 -8.96
C PHE A 254 -1.15 10.35 -7.69
N LEU A 255 -0.14 11.01 -7.12
CA LEU A 255 0.57 10.53 -5.94
C LEU A 255 -0.40 10.37 -4.75
N ALA A 256 -1.30 11.33 -4.54
CA ALA A 256 -2.28 11.28 -3.46
C ALA A 256 -3.43 10.27 -3.69
N ARG A 257 -3.86 10.08 -4.94
CA ARG A 257 -5.03 9.27 -5.31
C ARG A 257 -4.71 7.80 -5.56
N VAL A 258 -3.52 7.52 -6.09
CA VAL A 258 -3.13 6.19 -6.59
C VAL A 258 -2.06 5.58 -5.70
N LEU A 259 -0.95 6.28 -5.46
CA LEU A 259 0.18 5.72 -4.72
C LEU A 259 -0.01 5.77 -3.21
N ARG A 260 -0.50 6.90 -2.68
CA ARG A 260 -0.59 7.19 -1.25
C ARG A 260 -1.99 7.71 -0.86
N GLY A 261 -2.99 6.90 -1.15
CA GLY A 261 -4.38 7.14 -0.75
C GLY A 261 -4.61 6.95 0.76
N ARG A 262 -5.34 7.84 1.42
CA ARG A 262 -5.30 7.89 2.88
C ARG A 262 -5.98 6.73 3.62
N SER A 263 -5.31 6.20 4.64
CA SER A 263 -5.90 5.32 5.66
C SER A 263 -6.91 6.08 6.55
N LYS A 264 -7.70 5.35 7.34
CA LYS A 264 -8.74 5.95 8.20
C LYS A 264 -8.11 6.84 9.29
N GLY A 265 -8.07 8.15 9.04
CA GLY A 265 -7.64 9.17 10.03
C GLY A 265 -6.89 10.35 9.44
N GLY A 266 -6.30 10.22 8.24
CA GLY A 266 -5.63 11.31 7.55
C GLY A 266 -6.61 12.25 6.83
N TYR A 267 -6.61 13.54 7.21
CA TYR A 267 -7.41 14.58 6.54
C TYR A 267 -6.61 15.40 5.51
N PHE A 268 -5.28 15.33 5.53
CA PHE A 268 -4.41 16.10 4.63
C PHE A 268 -3.39 15.22 3.91
N ILE A 269 -2.98 15.63 2.71
CA ILE A 269 -1.91 15.01 1.94
C ILE A 269 -0.61 15.17 2.76
N GLU A 270 0.20 14.13 2.81
CA GLU A 270 1.48 14.17 3.53
C GLU A 270 2.39 15.24 2.93
N TYR A 271 3.10 16.00 3.77
CA TYR A 271 4.03 17.05 3.33
C TYR A 271 5.02 16.55 2.27
N PHE A 272 5.54 15.34 2.45
CA PHE A 272 6.43 14.70 1.51
C PHE A 272 5.83 14.59 0.09
N ILE A 273 4.55 14.23 -0.03
CA ILE A 273 3.87 14.14 -1.32
C ILE A 273 3.66 15.52 -1.96
N LEU A 274 3.42 16.55 -1.14
CA LEU A 274 3.37 17.93 -1.62
C LEU A 274 4.74 18.39 -2.17
N GLN A 275 5.83 18.03 -1.50
CA GLN A 275 7.20 18.34 -1.95
C GLN A 275 7.56 17.59 -3.22
N ALA A 276 7.20 16.31 -3.31
CA ALA A 276 7.51 15.47 -4.47
C ALA A 276 6.88 15.98 -5.77
N ALA A 277 5.73 16.65 -5.71
CA ALA A 277 5.05 17.17 -6.89
C ALA A 277 5.63 18.51 -7.41
N GLU A 278 6.47 19.19 -6.62
CA GLU A 278 7.19 20.39 -7.07
C GLU A 278 8.20 20.04 -8.17
N ASP A 279 8.92 18.93 -7.94
CA ASP A 279 10.04 18.47 -8.75
C ASP A 279 9.66 17.19 -9.49
N LEU A 280 9.44 17.33 -10.80
CA LEU A 280 9.08 16.20 -11.65
C LEU A 280 10.27 15.25 -11.88
N GLU A 281 11.52 15.72 -11.81
CA GLU A 281 12.70 14.87 -11.92
C GLU A 281 12.85 14.01 -10.67
N PHE A 282 12.57 14.57 -9.48
CA PHE A 282 12.50 13.78 -8.25
C PHE A 282 11.53 12.60 -8.37
N CYS A 283 10.40 12.77 -9.08
CA CYS A 283 9.46 11.67 -9.31
C CYS A 283 10.08 10.53 -10.14
N THR A 284 11.09 10.81 -10.97
CA THR A 284 11.81 9.82 -11.79
C THR A 284 12.89 9.06 -11.01
N GLU A 285 13.46 9.65 -9.96
CA GLU A 285 14.54 9.05 -9.16
C GLU A 285 14.03 8.38 -7.87
N PHE A 286 12.99 8.94 -7.26
CA PHE A 286 12.52 8.47 -5.96
C PHE A 286 11.93 7.05 -6.05
N PRO A 287 12.28 6.10 -5.17
CA PRO A 287 11.87 4.70 -5.31
C PRO A 287 10.41 4.46 -4.87
N TRP A 288 9.43 4.87 -5.69
CA TRP A 288 8.00 4.77 -5.39
C TRP A 288 7.52 3.32 -5.15
N GLY A 289 8.14 2.36 -5.83
CA GLY A 289 7.88 0.93 -5.60
C GLY A 289 8.21 0.51 -4.17
N ARG A 290 9.35 0.98 -3.63
CA ARG A 290 9.75 0.70 -2.25
C ARG A 290 8.85 1.43 -1.24
N TYR A 291 8.54 2.69 -1.51
CA TYR A 291 7.68 3.51 -0.66
C TYR A 291 6.31 2.85 -0.46
N THR A 292 5.65 2.41 -1.54
CA THR A 292 4.35 1.73 -1.47
C THR A 292 4.44 0.30 -0.91
N PHE A 293 5.57 -0.38 -1.12
CA PHE A 293 5.84 -1.68 -0.49
C PHE A 293 5.88 -1.59 1.04
N ASP A 294 6.65 -0.65 1.60
CA ASP A 294 6.79 -0.50 3.06
C ASP A 294 5.44 -0.19 3.73
N ASP A 295 4.57 0.55 3.06
CA ASP A 295 3.20 0.78 3.51
C ASP A 295 2.36 -0.48 3.53
N CYS A 296 2.40 -1.26 2.46
CA CYS A 296 1.70 -2.55 2.42
C CYS A 296 2.17 -3.49 3.54
N MET A 297 3.47 -3.51 3.83
CA MET A 297 4.03 -4.33 4.89
C MET A 297 3.55 -3.92 6.28
N LYS A 298 3.49 -2.61 6.56
CA LYS A 298 2.92 -2.09 7.83
C LYS A 298 1.48 -2.57 8.02
N GLU A 299 0.65 -2.51 6.98
CA GLU A 299 -0.74 -2.94 7.06
C GLU A 299 -0.88 -4.46 7.27
N ILE A 300 -0.04 -5.27 6.59
CA ILE A 300 -0.02 -6.73 6.76
C ILE A 300 0.34 -7.09 8.20
N PHE A 301 1.42 -6.54 8.74
CA PHE A 301 1.88 -6.88 10.09
C PHE A 301 0.99 -6.33 11.20
N HIS A 302 0.35 -5.19 10.98
CA HIS A 302 -0.66 -4.66 11.91
C HIS A 302 -2.04 -5.33 11.75
N ALA A 303 -2.18 -6.29 10.82
CA ALA A 303 -3.45 -6.92 10.48
C ALA A 303 -4.56 -5.89 10.18
N GLN A 304 -4.20 -4.77 9.54
CA GLN A 304 -5.11 -3.73 9.11
C GLN A 304 -5.45 -3.95 7.63
N TRP A 305 -6.74 -4.19 7.35
CA TRP A 305 -7.21 -4.56 6.01
C TRP A 305 -7.64 -3.34 5.17
N VAL A 306 -7.01 -2.19 5.43
CA VAL A 306 -7.28 -0.92 4.74
C VAL A 306 -5.96 -0.37 4.21
N PHE A 307 -5.61 -0.75 3.00
CA PHE A 307 -4.33 -0.39 2.41
C PHE A 307 -4.30 1.06 1.91
N PRO A 308 -3.23 1.83 2.19
CA PRO A 308 -3.17 3.27 1.95
C PRO A 308 -2.76 3.64 0.51
N GLY A 309 -3.08 2.81 -0.48
CA GLY A 309 -2.75 3.14 -1.87
C GLY A 309 -2.41 1.90 -2.69
N PHE A 310 -1.36 2.03 -3.51
CA PHE A 310 -1.02 1.11 -4.59
C PHE A 310 -0.76 -0.32 -4.10
N ILE A 311 -1.76 -1.19 -4.24
CA ILE A 311 -1.67 -2.61 -3.84
C ILE A 311 -1.78 -3.59 -5.01
N ASN A 312 -1.74 -3.10 -6.24
CA ASN A 312 -1.90 -3.96 -7.42
C ASN A 312 -0.91 -5.14 -7.43
N PRO A 313 0.39 -4.98 -7.07
CA PRO A 313 1.31 -6.12 -6.96
C PRO A 313 0.83 -7.19 -5.96
N LEU A 314 0.27 -6.78 -4.82
CA LEU A 314 -0.27 -7.70 -3.82
C LEU A 314 -1.54 -8.41 -4.29
N GLU A 315 -2.42 -7.74 -5.04
CA GLU A 315 -3.65 -8.33 -5.56
C GLU A 315 -3.39 -9.45 -6.55
N ILE A 316 -2.36 -9.30 -7.37
CA ILE A 316 -2.00 -10.30 -8.38
C ILE A 316 -1.06 -11.38 -7.82
N LEU A 317 -0.45 -11.18 -6.64
CA LEU A 317 0.60 -12.03 -6.10
C LEU A 317 0.20 -13.52 -6.08
N ALA A 318 -1.01 -13.84 -5.61
CA ALA A 318 -1.52 -15.21 -5.58
C ALA A 318 -1.59 -15.82 -7.00
N PHE A 319 -2.03 -15.04 -7.97
CA PHE A 319 -2.19 -15.46 -9.36
C PHE A 319 -0.88 -15.44 -10.14
N GLU A 320 0.16 -14.77 -9.66
CA GLU A 320 1.51 -14.84 -10.23
C GLU A 320 2.24 -16.07 -9.70
N CYS A 321 2.14 -16.33 -8.40
CA CYS A 321 2.86 -17.41 -7.73
C CYS A 321 2.22 -18.80 -7.93
N ILE A 322 0.92 -18.86 -8.24
CA ILE A 322 0.18 -20.12 -8.34
C ILE A 322 -0.33 -20.31 -9.77
N PRO A 323 0.35 -21.13 -10.60
CA PRO A 323 0.00 -21.31 -12.01
C PRO A 323 -1.46 -21.69 -12.26
N VAL A 324 -2.03 -22.62 -11.47
CA VAL A 324 -3.44 -23.03 -11.63
C VAL A 324 -4.42 -21.86 -11.43
N LEU A 325 -4.11 -20.93 -10.51
CA LEU A 325 -4.90 -19.72 -10.34
C LEU A 325 -4.68 -18.76 -11.52
N ARG A 326 -3.42 -18.59 -11.96
CA ARG A 326 -3.11 -17.76 -13.13
C ARG A 326 -3.91 -18.19 -14.35
N ASP A 327 -3.79 -19.45 -14.73
CA ASP A 327 -4.31 -19.97 -15.99
C ASP A 327 -5.84 -20.00 -15.98
N ARG A 328 -6.44 -20.18 -14.79
CA ARG A 328 -7.89 -20.07 -14.60
C ARG A 328 -8.38 -18.63 -14.69
N PHE A 329 -7.77 -17.69 -13.96
CA PHE A 329 -8.33 -16.35 -13.71
C PHE A 329 -7.72 -15.22 -14.52
N ARG A 330 -6.58 -15.44 -15.19
CA ARG A 330 -5.86 -14.42 -15.94
C ARG A 330 -5.59 -14.87 -17.38
N GLU A 331 -5.39 -13.89 -18.24
CA GLU A 331 -5.10 -14.07 -19.66
C GLU A 331 -4.01 -13.09 -20.10
N HIS A 332 -3.30 -13.46 -21.16
CA HIS A 332 -2.19 -12.68 -21.69
C HIS A 332 -2.71 -11.41 -22.40
N VAL A 333 -1.95 -10.32 -22.29
CA VAL A 333 -2.19 -9.07 -23.01
C VAL A 333 -1.37 -9.08 -24.29
N GLN A 334 -2.05 -9.18 -25.45
CA GLN A 334 -1.39 -9.38 -26.76
C GLN A 334 -0.46 -8.21 -27.15
N ASN A 335 -0.82 -6.97 -26.83
CA ASN A 335 -0.08 -5.77 -27.25
C ASN A 335 0.55 -5.04 -26.05
N CYS A 336 1.15 -5.78 -25.12
CA CYS A 336 1.83 -5.18 -23.97
C CYS A 336 3.17 -4.55 -24.44
N PRO A 337 3.47 -3.28 -24.10
CA PRO A 337 4.72 -2.65 -24.52
C PRO A 337 5.95 -3.40 -24.02
N ASP A 338 6.99 -3.43 -24.84
CA ASP A 338 8.28 -4.04 -24.49
C ASP A 338 8.89 -3.39 -23.24
N GLY A 339 9.61 -4.19 -22.46
CA GLY A 339 10.18 -3.75 -21.18
C GLY A 339 9.17 -3.61 -20.03
N CYS A 340 7.87 -3.88 -20.24
CA CYS A 340 6.91 -3.91 -19.14
C CYS A 340 7.08 -5.13 -18.22
N PRO A 341 6.83 -4.97 -16.90
CA PRO A 341 6.86 -6.07 -15.94
C PRO A 341 5.75 -7.08 -16.23
N ARG A 342 5.89 -8.28 -15.67
CA ARG A 342 4.91 -9.38 -15.80
C ARG A 342 3.48 -8.95 -15.47
N MET A 343 3.30 -8.05 -14.51
CA MET A 343 1.98 -7.54 -14.13
C MET A 343 1.22 -6.81 -15.25
N CYS A 344 1.92 -6.22 -16.23
CA CYS A 344 1.30 -5.58 -17.40
C CYS A 344 0.98 -6.60 -18.51
N LYS A 345 1.70 -7.73 -18.55
CA LYS A 345 1.56 -8.77 -19.59
C LYS A 345 0.35 -9.68 -19.37
N TRP A 346 -0.28 -9.60 -18.21
CA TRP A 346 -1.41 -10.43 -17.82
C TRP A 346 -2.52 -9.59 -17.22
N LYS A 347 -3.76 -9.85 -17.60
CA LYS A 347 -4.96 -9.21 -17.02
C LYS A 347 -5.92 -10.25 -16.47
N PHE A 348 -6.85 -9.83 -15.62
CA PHE A 348 -7.90 -10.72 -15.15
C PHE A 348 -8.92 -10.98 -16.26
N LYS A 349 -9.34 -12.24 -16.41
CA LYS A 349 -10.41 -12.61 -17.33
C LYS A 349 -11.71 -11.91 -16.93
N ARG A 350 -12.43 -11.41 -17.93
CA ARG A 350 -13.74 -10.79 -17.73
C ARG A 350 -14.78 -11.89 -17.55
N THR A 351 -15.30 -12.03 -16.33
CA THR A 351 -16.30 -13.06 -15.98
C THR A 351 -17.72 -12.51 -15.87
N GLY A 352 -17.97 -11.26 -16.27
CA GLY A 352 -19.26 -10.57 -16.06
C GLY A 352 -19.57 -10.25 -14.57
N THR A 353 -18.82 -10.85 -13.64
CA THR A 353 -18.94 -10.63 -12.20
C THR A 353 -17.95 -9.57 -11.69
N THR A 354 -18.39 -8.87 -10.65
CA THR A 354 -17.62 -7.82 -9.95
C THR A 354 -16.31 -8.37 -9.39
N GLU A 355 -16.33 -9.59 -8.83
CA GLU A 355 -15.21 -10.25 -8.14
C GLU A 355 -15.13 -11.76 -8.44
N PHE A 356 -14.04 -12.39 -8.03
CA PHE A 356 -13.92 -13.85 -7.97
C PHE A 356 -14.25 -14.30 -6.55
N PRO A 357 -15.31 -15.11 -6.35
CA PRO A 357 -15.66 -15.62 -5.03
C PRO A 357 -14.50 -16.42 -4.41
N LEU A 358 -14.32 -16.29 -3.10
CA LEU A 358 -13.24 -16.96 -2.38
C LEU A 358 -13.35 -18.49 -2.47
N ASP A 359 -14.56 -19.04 -2.48
CA ASP A 359 -14.81 -20.47 -2.66
C ASP A 359 -14.35 -20.95 -4.04
N MET A 360 -14.57 -20.16 -5.10
CA MET A 360 -14.08 -20.47 -6.44
C MET A 360 -12.55 -20.50 -6.49
N ILE A 361 -11.88 -19.58 -5.79
CA ILE A 361 -10.42 -19.58 -5.66
C ILE A 361 -9.95 -20.84 -4.93
N TYR A 362 -10.58 -21.22 -3.81
CA TYR A 362 -10.22 -22.44 -3.07
C TYR A 362 -10.45 -23.72 -3.87
N ARG A 363 -11.57 -23.83 -4.58
CA ARG A 363 -11.85 -24.98 -5.46
C ARG A 363 -10.80 -25.11 -6.56
N THR A 364 -10.38 -23.99 -7.13
CA THR A 364 -9.34 -23.97 -8.18
C THR A 364 -7.96 -24.31 -7.60
N LEU A 365 -7.65 -23.82 -6.40
CA LEU A 365 -6.39 -24.11 -5.72
C LEU A 365 -6.25 -25.61 -5.42
N GLY A 366 -7.29 -26.23 -4.86
CA GLY A 366 -7.28 -27.63 -4.44
C GLY A 366 -6.03 -27.96 -3.61
N ASN A 367 -5.41 -29.10 -3.93
CA ASN A 367 -4.15 -29.55 -3.31
C ASN A 367 -2.90 -29.15 -4.11
N THR A 368 -3.02 -28.21 -5.06
CA THR A 368 -1.92 -27.82 -5.95
C THR A 368 -0.75 -27.25 -5.14
N LYS A 369 0.44 -27.83 -5.30
CA LYS A 369 1.66 -27.31 -4.66
C LYS A 369 2.09 -26.00 -5.33
N VAL A 370 2.44 -25.00 -4.54
CA VAL A 370 2.89 -23.70 -5.04
C VAL A 370 4.38 -23.79 -5.40
N LYS A 371 4.84 -23.00 -6.38
CA LYS A 371 6.28 -22.82 -6.63
C LYS A 371 6.78 -21.71 -5.70
N ALA A 372 7.90 -21.92 -5.01
CA ALA A 372 8.53 -20.85 -4.24
C ALA A 372 8.98 -19.75 -5.21
N TYR A 373 8.36 -18.56 -5.12
CA TYR A 373 8.73 -17.41 -5.94
C TYR A 373 9.28 -16.29 -5.05
N ASN A 374 10.36 -15.67 -5.51
CA ASN A 374 10.75 -14.33 -5.10
C ASN A 374 10.04 -13.37 -6.05
N PHE A 375 9.24 -12.46 -5.51
CA PHE A 375 8.67 -11.35 -6.28
C PHE A 375 9.68 -10.20 -6.20
N PHE A 376 10.33 -9.91 -7.33
CA PHE A 376 10.87 -8.64 -7.87
C PHE A 376 11.89 -9.04 -8.93
#